data_AF-A0AA35SRI6-F1
#
_entry.id   AF-A0AA35SRI6-F1
#
_cell.length_a   1.000
_cell.length_b   1.000
_cell.length_c   1.000
_cell.angle_alpha   90.00
_cell.angle_beta   90.00
_cell.angle_gamma   90.00
#
_symmetry.space_group_name_H-M   'P 1'
#
loop_
_entity.id
_entity.type
_entity.pdbx_description
1 polymer ?
#
loop_
_entity_poly.entity_id
_entity_poly.type
_entity_poly.pdbx_seq_one_letter_code
_entity_poly.pdbx_strand_id
1 'polypeptide(L)'
;MFELPVKEVHSIVSRMIIKEELLASLDEPTRTIVLHHAKPNRLQCQTVLLAEKISTLADHNEELMKLKHAGPWSVQNQNAPFSRHPHSNWQSKFRRGQHSHR
;
A
#
# COMPACT_ATOMS: atom_id res chain seq x y z
N MET A 1 49.98 12.51 8.61
CA MET A 1 48.75 11.71 8.39
C MET A 1 49.18 10.29 8.05
N PHE A 2 48.82 9.30 8.86
CA PHE A 2 49.10 7.83 8.80
C PHE A 2 50.53 7.33 8.51
N GLU A 3 51.45 8.17 8.03
CA GLU A 3 52.89 7.88 7.83
C GLU A 3 53.18 6.68 6.91
N LEU A 4 52.26 6.37 6.00
CA LEU A 4 52.40 5.30 5.03
C LEU A 4 53.02 5.80 3.70
N PRO A 5 53.81 4.96 3.00
CA PRO A 5 54.28 5.26 1.65
C PRO A 5 53.12 5.46 0.68
N VAL A 6 53.24 6.43 -0.23
CA VAL A 6 52.21 6.73 -1.25
C VAL A 6 51.85 5.52 -2.09
N LYS A 7 52.82 4.66 -2.41
CA LYS A 7 52.60 3.40 -3.15
C LYS A 7 51.70 2.43 -2.39
N GLU A 8 51.85 2.36 -1.07
CA GLU A 8 51.07 1.47 -0.22
C GLU A 8 49.64 2.01 -0.09
N VAL A 9 49.48 3.31 0.14
CA VAL A 9 48.16 3.98 0.17
C VAL A 9 47.42 3.79 -1.16
N HIS A 10 48.10 4.03 -2.28
CA HIS A 10 47.52 3.83 -3.61
C HIS A 10 47.08 2.38 -3.81
N SER A 11 47.91 1.40 -3.42
CA SER A 11 47.55 -0.01 -3.52
C SER A 11 46.35 -0.38 -2.64
N ILE A 12 46.28 0.13 -1.41
CA ILE A 12 45.15 -0.08 -0.49
C ILE A 12 43.87 0.52 -1.07
N VAL A 13 43.89 1.79 -1.46
CA VAL A 13 42.71 2.50 -1.97
C VAL A 13 42.23 1.87 -3.27
N SER A 14 43.12 1.56 -4.22
CA SER A 14 42.75 0.88 -5.46
C SER A 14 42.08 -0.47 -5.17
N ARG A 15 42.59 -1.25 -4.21
CA ARG A 15 41.94 -2.51 -3.79
C ARG A 15 40.54 -2.26 -3.21
N MET A 16 40.35 -1.24 -2.37
CA MET A 16 39.04 -0.92 -1.78
C MET A 16 38.03 -0.46 -2.85
N ILE A 17 38.46 0.31 -3.85
CA ILE A 17 37.61 0.73 -4.97
C ILE A 17 37.18 -0.48 -5.81
N ILE A 18 38.14 -1.34 -6.20
CA ILE A 18 37.85 -2.53 -7.02
C ILE A 18 36.93 -3.52 -6.29
N LYS A 19 37.07 -3.64 -4.97
CA LYS A 19 36.19 -4.49 -4.14
C LYS A 19 34.82 -3.86 -3.84
N GLU A 20 34.55 -2.66 -4.35
CA GLU A 20 33.33 -1.90 -4.07
C GLU A 20 33.13 -1.55 -2.57
N GLU A 21 34.20 -1.60 -1.76
CA GLU A 21 34.20 -1.20 -0.35
C GLU A 21 34.25 0.33 -0.21
N LEU A 22 34.78 1.02 -1.22
CA LEU A 22 34.87 2.48 -1.29
C LEU A 22 34.30 2.98 -2.62
N LEU A 23 33.19 3.70 -2.56
CA LEU A 23 32.57 4.33 -3.74
C LEU A 23 33.31 5.62 -4.11
N ALA A 24 34.43 5.45 -4.80
CA ALA A 24 35.30 6.54 -5.22
C ALA A 24 36.03 6.21 -6.53
N SER A 25 36.58 7.23 -7.18
CA SER A 25 37.55 7.09 -8.27
C SER A 25 38.88 7.74 -7.89
N LEU A 26 39.97 7.19 -8.41
CA LEU A 26 41.30 7.74 -8.25
C LEU A 26 41.65 8.63 -9.46
N ASP A 27 42.08 9.86 -9.20
CA ASP A 27 42.61 10.78 -10.21
C ASP A 27 44.15 10.71 -10.21
N GLU A 28 44.72 9.92 -11.12
CA GLU A 28 46.16 9.66 -11.22
C GLU A 28 47.06 10.91 -11.40
N PRO A 29 46.75 11.88 -12.29
CA PRO A 29 47.61 13.04 -12.50
C PRO A 29 47.68 13.97 -11.27
N THR A 30 46.57 14.15 -10.56
CA THR A 30 46.52 15.02 -9.36
C THR A 30 46.78 14.26 -8.06
N ARG A 31 46.80 12.91 -8.12
CA ARG A 31 46.89 12.00 -6.96
C ARG A 31 45.80 12.26 -5.92
N THR A 32 44.59 12.56 -6.38
CA THR A 32 43.43 12.82 -5.53
C THR A 32 42.40 11.69 -5.62
N ILE A 33 41.58 11.54 -4.59
CA ILE A 33 40.50 10.56 -4.53
C ILE A 33 39.18 11.33 -4.57
N VAL A 34 38.35 11.04 -5.57
CA VAL A 34 37.02 11.65 -5.73
C VAL A 34 35.98 10.65 -5.25
N LEU A 35 35.24 10.99 -4.20
CA LEU A 35 34.16 10.17 -3.67
C LEU A 35 32.88 10.39 -4.48
N HIS A 36 32.23 9.30 -4.90
CA HIS A 36 30.94 9.32 -5.62
C HIS A 36 29.73 9.13 -4.69
N HIS A 37 29.97 8.98 -3.39
CA HIS A 37 28.94 8.61 -2.44
C HIS A 37 28.08 9.80 -2.00
N ALA A 38 26.87 9.87 -2.53
CA ALA A 38 25.78 10.63 -1.92
C ALA A 38 25.00 9.70 -0.99
N LYS A 39 25.42 9.60 0.28
CA LYS A 39 24.59 8.91 1.28
C LYS A 39 23.24 9.63 1.33
N PRO A 40 22.10 8.94 1.21
CA PRO A 40 20.82 9.57 1.45
C PRO A 40 20.84 10.18 2.86
N ASN A 41 20.39 11.43 2.97
CA ASN A 41 20.30 12.10 4.26
C ASN A 41 19.36 11.28 5.16
N ARG A 42 19.55 11.33 6.47
CA ARG A 42 18.71 10.65 7.47
C ARG A 42 17.22 10.86 7.19
N LEU A 43 16.82 12.07 6.81
CA LEU A 43 15.43 12.38 6.43
C LEU A 43 14.98 11.60 5.18
N GLN A 44 15.80 11.52 4.14
CA GLN A 44 15.49 10.75 2.93
C GLN A 44 15.34 9.26 3.25
N CYS A 45 16.24 8.70 4.07
CA CYS A 45 16.10 7.33 4.57
C CYS A 45 14.79 7.13 5.33
N GLN A 46 14.44 8.05 6.24
CA GLN A 46 13.18 7.97 7.00
C GLN A 46 11.96 8.07 6.10
N THR A 47 11.97 8.94 5.08
CA THR A 47 10.87 9.08 4.12
C THR A 47 10.65 7.81 3.34
N VAL A 48 11.70 7.15 2.85
CA VAL A 48 11.59 5.87 2.14
C VAL A 48 10.97 4.80 3.04
N LEU A 49 11.43 4.68 4.28
CA LEU A 49 10.87 3.74 5.26
C LEU A 49 9.40 4.02 5.59
N LEU A 50 9.03 5.29 5.69
CA LEU A 50 7.64 5.68 5.93
C LEU A 50 6.76 5.41 4.70
N ALA A 51 7.27 5.62 3.49
CA ALA A 51 6.55 5.34 2.26
C ALA A 51 6.22 3.84 2.15
N GLU A 52 7.17 2.96 2.47
CA GLU A 52 6.93 1.50 2.54
C GLU A 52 5.81 1.16 3.54
N LYS A 53 5.85 1.76 4.74
CA LYS A 53 4.81 1.55 5.76
C LYS A 53 3.44 2.08 5.35
N ILE A 54 3.38 3.21 4.64
CA ILE A 54 2.12 3.74 4.13
C ILE A 54 1.55 2.82 3.05
N SER A 55 2.41 2.27 2.17
CA SER A 55 2.00 1.29 1.17
C SER A 55 1.37 0.06 1.83
N THR A 56 2.04 -0.52 2.84
CA THR A 56 1.48 -1.68 3.54
C THR A 56 0.16 -1.34 4.23
N LEU A 57 0.04 -0.19 4.89
CA LEU A 57 -1.22 0.24 5.50
C LEU A 57 -2.35 0.43 4.47
N ALA A 58 -2.03 0.94 3.28
CA ALA A 58 -3.01 1.08 2.20
C ALA A 58 -3.53 -0.28 1.74
N ASP A 59 -2.63 -1.26 1.54
CA ASP A 59 -2.99 -2.63 1.16
C ASP A 59 -3.92 -3.28 2.21
N HIS A 60 -3.61 -3.13 3.50
CA HIS A 60 -4.45 -3.63 4.58
C HIS A 60 -5.82 -2.94 4.64
N ASN A 61 -5.87 -1.63 4.38
CA ASN A 61 -7.14 -0.90 4.32
C ASN A 61 -8.03 -1.41 3.19
N GLU A 62 -7.46 -1.71 2.02
CA GLU A 62 -8.20 -2.31 0.91
C GLU A 62 -8.73 -3.70 1.27
N GLU A 63 -7.92 -4.54 1.93
CA GLU A 63 -8.34 -5.86 2.39
C GLU A 63 -9.49 -5.77 3.41
N LEU A 64 -9.37 -4.91 4.42
CA LEU A 64 -10.42 -4.67 5.40
C LEU A 64 -11.70 -4.14 4.75
N MET A 65 -11.58 -3.25 3.75
CA MET A 65 -12.72 -2.78 2.98
C MET A 65 -13.39 -3.92 2.22
N LYS A 66 -12.63 -4.81 1.58
CA LYS A 66 -13.19 -6.02 0.92
C LYS A 66 -13.95 -6.89 1.93
N LEU A 67 -13.38 -7.15 3.10
CA LEU A 67 -14.03 -7.93 4.16
C LEU A 67 -15.31 -7.27 4.70
N LYS A 68 -15.30 -5.95 4.90
CA LYS A 68 -16.48 -5.19 5.32
C LYS A 68 -17.62 -5.28 4.30
N HIS A 69 -17.28 -5.28 3.01
CA HIS A 69 -18.25 -5.46 1.92
C HIS A 69 -18.58 -6.93 1.63
N ALA A 70 -17.85 -7.89 2.19
CA ALA A 70 -18.09 -9.34 2.04
C ALA A 70 -18.78 -9.98 3.27
N GLY A 71 -18.91 -9.24 4.38
CA GLY A 71 -19.57 -9.72 5.60
C GLY A 71 -21.11 -9.73 5.51
N PRO A 72 -21.81 -10.34 6.49
CA PRO A 72 -23.28 -10.50 6.49
C PRO A 72 -24.09 -9.20 6.34
N TRP A 73 -23.45 -8.05 6.59
CA TRP A 73 -24.01 -6.71 6.48
C TRP A 73 -24.20 -6.23 5.02
N SER A 74 -23.47 -6.78 4.05
CA SER A 74 -23.63 -6.44 2.62
C SER A 74 -24.69 -7.30 1.91
N VAL A 75 -25.01 -8.47 2.46
CA VAL A 75 -26.04 -9.39 1.95
C VAL A 75 -27.46 -8.96 2.37
N GLN A 76 -27.61 -7.93 3.22
CA GLN A 76 -28.93 -7.46 3.65
C GLN A 76 -29.60 -6.46 2.69
N ASN A 77 -28.99 -6.14 1.53
CA ASN A 77 -29.58 -5.17 0.59
C ASN A 77 -29.74 -5.67 -0.86
N GLN A 78 -29.84 -6.98 -1.07
CA GLN A 78 -30.28 -7.52 -2.37
C GLN A 78 -31.47 -8.49 -2.29
N ASN A 79 -31.91 -8.83 -1.07
CA ASN A 79 -33.12 -9.63 -0.83
C ASN A 79 -34.13 -8.89 0.06
N ALA A 80 -34.30 -7.58 -0.13
CA ALA A 80 -35.55 -6.96 0.26
C ALA A 80 -36.60 -7.38 -0.78
N PRO A 81 -37.52 -8.33 -0.50
CA PRO A 81 -38.64 -8.54 -1.39
C PRO A 81 -39.37 -7.20 -1.48
N PHE A 82 -39.55 -6.70 -2.70
CA PHE A 82 -40.52 -5.66 -2.99
C PHE A 82 -41.74 -5.95 -2.12
N SER A 83 -42.03 -5.06 -1.16
CA SER A 83 -43.25 -5.10 -0.39
C SER A 83 -44.39 -4.91 -1.38
N ARG A 84 -44.84 -6.02 -1.97
CA ARG A 84 -46.11 -6.15 -2.66
C ARG A 84 -47.14 -5.80 -1.62
N HIS A 85 -47.55 -4.53 -1.62
CA HIS A 85 -48.76 -4.11 -0.95
C HIS A 85 -49.85 -5.09 -1.42
N PRO A 86 -50.48 -5.85 -0.51
CA PRO A 86 -51.65 -6.59 -0.90
C PRO A 86 -52.69 -5.53 -1.26
N HIS A 87 -52.96 -5.37 -2.54
CA HIS A 87 -54.13 -4.64 -3.00
C HIS A 87 -55.35 -5.42 -2.49
N SER A 88 -55.79 -5.07 -1.28
CA SER A 88 -57.00 -5.60 -0.68
C SER A 88 -58.16 -5.24 -1.60
N ASN A 89 -58.67 -6.23 -2.31
CA ASN A 89 -59.86 -6.13 -3.14
C ASN A 89 -61.08 -5.90 -2.23
N TRP A 90 -61.35 -4.64 -1.89
CA TRP A 90 -62.50 -4.21 -1.09
C TRP A 90 -63.84 -4.39 -1.83
N GLN A 91 -63.84 -4.82 -3.10
CA GLN A 91 -65.04 -4.84 -3.93
C GLN A 91 -65.74 -6.21 -4.00
N SER A 92 -65.13 -7.30 -3.52
CA SER A 92 -65.70 -8.65 -3.62
C SER A 92 -66.39 -9.17 -2.35
N LYS A 93 -66.35 -8.42 -1.23
CA LYS A 93 -67.03 -8.80 0.02
C LYS A 93 -68.45 -8.24 0.19
N PHE A 94 -68.84 -7.21 -0.56
CA PHE A 94 -70.20 -6.65 -0.47
C PHE A 94 -71.25 -7.32 -1.36
N ARG A 95 -70.86 -8.34 -2.16
CA ARG A 95 -71.77 -9.01 -3.11
C ARG A 95 -72.12 -10.46 -2.77
N ARG A 96 -71.69 -10.99 -1.62
CA ARG A 96 -72.04 -12.34 -1.12
C ARG A 96 -72.72 -12.32 0.25
N GLY A 97 -73.44 -11.24 0.58
CA GLY A 97 -74.16 -11.09 1.84
C GLY A 97 -75.67 -10.87 1.71
N GLN A 98 -76.21 -10.79 0.49
CA GLN A 98 -77.65 -10.61 0.27
C GLN A 98 -78.14 -11.68 -0.71
N HIS A 99 -78.45 -12.88 -0.19
CA HIS A 99 -79.42 -13.85 -0.74
C HIS A 99 -79.34 -15.12 0.10
N SER A 100 -79.88 -15.06 1.32
CA SER A 100 -80.39 -16.25 2.00
C SER A 100 -81.27 -15.78 3.15
N HIS A 101 -82.53 -15.46 2.84
CA HIS A 101 -83.69 -15.47 3.75
C HIS A 101 -84.93 -15.39 2.86
N ARG A 102 -85.44 -16.56 2.48
CA ARG A 102 -86.86 -16.84 2.21
C ARG A 102 -87.07 -18.34 2.28
#